data_AF-A0A8H5ARE5-F1
#
_entry.id   AF-A0A8H5ARE5-F1
#
_cell.length_a   1.000
_cell.length_b   1.000
_cell.length_c   1.000
_cell.angle_alpha   90.00
_cell.angle_beta   90.00
_cell.angle_gamma   90.00
#
_symmetry.space_group_name_H-M   'P 1'
#
loop_
_entity.id
_entity.type
_entity.pdbx_description
1 polymer ?
#
loop_
_entity_poly.entity_id
_entity_poly.type
_entity_poly.pdbx_seq_one_letter_code
_entity_poly.pdbx_strand_id
1 'polypeptide(L)'
;MSIREDLIAIGVAESTWAVAMRISLKRQPVYLFTSTAAKQRSLDGDCRRACTKNSFSFLLPAALLSLAAQVSAHGFLATVTINGKAYNGPKPGQPASASAKSAIRGVSSPDPNKGASNVALTCGPNAINAGLSASANPGDKLTFSWKGADMSNWPHNTGPMLTYMASCGEDTCDKFDDSKAKWFKIDQEGRKTTGNKDWIQQDLMNGGVATGSIPSTLAPGNYLLRHEIIALHLATSMGGAEFYPACIQLTVGGSQSGAPASSDLVSIPGAYKDSDPGIFDPSVFDTNAPYTFPGPKIAGFVSGSPSSGNSSNTGSGSGSGSTGSGSGSGSTGSGSGNTGPSSKPASSTGGTKKSCKIKKTKRSADNTTAPSTDSEDDALLKVREARPYHVSRVMRRMAFGETSR
;
A
#
# COMPACT_ATOMS: atom_id res chain seq x y z
N MET A 1 17.33 -66.98 -8.29
CA MET A 1 17.01 -66.10 -7.14
C MET A 1 16.16 -64.96 -7.71
N SER A 2 14.85 -65.04 -7.93
CA SER A 2 13.70 -65.41 -7.08
C SER A 2 13.72 -64.71 -5.73
N ILE A 3 12.89 -63.67 -5.53
CA ILE A 3 11.83 -63.46 -4.50
C ILE A 3 10.96 -62.25 -4.97
N ARG A 4 9.79 -62.47 -5.60
CA ARG A 4 8.37 -62.43 -5.13
C ARG A 4 7.73 -61.04 -4.92
N GLU A 5 6.55 -60.92 -5.54
CA GLU A 5 5.46 -59.99 -5.25
C GLU A 5 4.89 -60.21 -3.84
N ASP A 6 4.22 -59.20 -3.26
CA ASP A 6 2.99 -59.38 -2.47
C ASP A 6 2.23 -58.04 -2.29
N LEU A 7 0.99 -58.03 -2.79
CA LEU A 7 -0.13 -57.21 -2.33
C LEU A 7 -0.63 -57.76 -0.99
N ILE A 8 -0.98 -56.92 -0.02
CA ILE A 8 -2.02 -57.18 1.01
C ILE A 8 -2.55 -55.85 1.56
N ALA A 9 -3.88 -55.74 1.58
CA ALA A 9 -4.68 -54.71 2.24
C ALA A 9 -4.85 -54.98 3.74
N ILE A 10 -5.42 -54.00 4.47
CA ILE A 10 -5.97 -53.94 5.86
C ILE A 10 -5.38 -52.67 6.50
N GLY A 11 -6.11 -51.75 7.13
CA GLY A 11 -7.49 -51.67 7.58
C GLY A 11 -7.68 -50.37 8.35
N VAL A 12 -8.94 -50.02 8.51
CA VAL A 12 -9.55 -48.83 9.11
C VAL A 12 -9.03 -48.51 10.53
N ALA A 13 -8.81 -47.22 10.83
CA ALA A 13 -8.91 -46.70 12.20
C ALA A 13 -9.39 -45.24 12.17
N GLU A 14 -10.54 -45.03 12.79
CA GLU A 14 -11.27 -43.78 12.98
C GLU A 14 -10.54 -42.81 13.93
N SER A 15 -10.72 -41.51 13.74
CA SER A 15 -10.68 -40.51 14.81
C SER A 15 -11.45 -39.26 14.37
N THR A 16 -12.71 -39.23 14.76
CA THR A 16 -13.65 -38.12 14.61
C THR A 16 -13.32 -36.97 15.56
N TRP A 17 -13.16 -35.74 15.05
CA TRP A 17 -13.52 -34.52 15.79
C TRP A 17 -14.21 -33.55 14.82
N ALA A 18 -15.52 -33.70 14.69
CA ALA A 18 -16.40 -32.69 14.13
C ALA A 18 -16.96 -31.87 15.29
N VAL A 19 -16.63 -30.58 15.36
CA VAL A 19 -17.42 -29.61 16.14
C VAL A 19 -18.17 -28.74 15.14
N ALA A 20 -19.39 -29.15 14.85
CA ALA A 20 -20.37 -28.35 14.14
C ALA A 20 -21.03 -27.38 15.13
N MET A 21 -20.68 -26.10 15.07
CA MET A 21 -21.40 -25.06 15.81
C MET A 21 -22.58 -24.60 14.95
N ARG A 22 -23.76 -25.20 15.16
CA ARG A 22 -25.03 -24.68 14.63
C ARG A 22 -25.41 -23.42 15.42
N ILE A 23 -25.27 -22.25 14.81
CA ILE A 23 -25.86 -21.01 15.33
C ILE A 23 -27.34 -21.00 14.98
N SER A 24 -28.17 -21.20 16.01
CA SER A 24 -29.62 -21.04 15.97
C SER A 24 -29.95 -19.55 16.08
N LEU A 25 -30.48 -18.97 15.00
CA LEU A 25 -31.04 -17.61 15.00
C LEU A 25 -32.37 -17.62 15.77
N LYS A 26 -32.34 -17.24 17.06
CA LYS A 26 -33.53 -16.78 17.77
C LYS A 26 -33.56 -15.25 17.79
N ARG A 27 -34.64 -14.71 17.22
CA ARG A 27 -35.06 -13.30 17.25
C ARG A 27 -34.91 -12.71 18.65
N GLN A 28 -34.23 -11.57 18.77
CA GLN A 28 -34.21 -10.72 19.96
C GLN A 28 -35.28 -9.63 19.83
N PRO A 29 -36.00 -9.27 20.92
CA PRO A 29 -36.97 -8.18 20.91
C PRO A 29 -36.29 -6.81 21.07
N VAL A 30 -36.89 -5.81 20.43
CA VAL A 30 -36.57 -4.39 20.57
C VAL A 30 -37.02 -3.91 21.95
N TYR A 31 -36.08 -3.42 22.77
CA TYR A 31 -36.41 -2.72 24.03
C TYR A 31 -36.32 -1.21 23.82
N LEU A 32 -37.49 -0.56 23.86
CA LEU A 32 -37.65 0.89 24.01
C LEU A 32 -37.38 1.27 25.48
N PHE A 33 -36.41 2.15 25.70
CA PHE A 33 -36.19 2.79 27.00
C PHE A 33 -37.12 4.00 27.14
N THR A 34 -38.07 3.93 28.08
CA THR A 34 -38.77 5.12 28.61
C THR A 34 -38.26 5.41 30.02
N SER A 35 -37.68 6.60 30.20
CA SER A 35 -37.26 7.12 31.50
C SER A 35 -38.47 7.70 32.24
N THR A 36 -38.74 7.23 33.45
CA THR A 36 -39.63 7.90 34.41
C THR A 36 -38.89 8.15 35.71
N ALA A 37 -38.74 9.43 36.05
CA ALA A 37 -38.17 9.91 37.30
C ALA A 37 -39.07 9.57 38.49
N ALA A 38 -38.51 8.94 39.52
CA ALA A 38 -39.19 8.67 40.79
C ALA A 38 -38.72 9.64 41.88
N LYS A 39 -39.71 10.24 42.53
CA LYS A 39 -39.66 11.29 43.56
C LYS A 39 -39.43 10.66 44.94
N GLN A 40 -38.36 11.03 45.63
CA GLN A 40 -38.12 10.65 47.03
C GLN A 40 -39.16 11.28 47.97
N ARG A 41 -39.76 10.46 48.84
CA ARG A 41 -40.41 10.92 50.08
C ARG A 41 -39.78 10.20 51.25
N SER A 42 -39.43 11.03 52.25
CA SER A 42 -38.99 10.66 53.59
C SER A 42 -40.17 10.15 54.42
N LEU A 43 -39.95 9.11 55.22
CA LEU A 43 -40.76 8.80 56.39
C LEU A 43 -39.85 8.26 57.51
N ASP A 44 -39.82 9.02 58.61
CA ASP A 44 -39.38 8.61 59.94
C ASP A 44 -40.33 7.56 60.54
N GLY A 45 -39.78 6.64 61.33
CA GLY A 45 -40.57 5.67 62.09
C GLY A 45 -39.70 4.72 62.92
N ASP A 46 -39.52 5.08 64.19
CA ASP A 46 -38.76 4.38 65.22
C ASP A 46 -39.61 3.27 65.88
N CYS A 47 -39.13 2.02 65.98
CA CYS A 47 -39.59 1.09 67.03
C CYS A 47 -38.64 -0.08 67.29
N ARG A 48 -38.39 -0.33 68.59
CA ARG A 48 -37.46 -1.29 69.17
C ARG A 48 -38.02 -2.73 69.25
N ARG A 49 -37.15 -3.73 69.08
CA ARG A 49 -36.75 -4.80 70.06
C ARG A 49 -36.45 -6.16 69.40
N ALA A 50 -35.22 -6.60 69.67
CA ALA A 50 -34.77 -7.93 70.09
C ALA A 50 -34.80 -9.17 69.17
N CYS A 51 -33.59 -9.76 69.10
CA CYS A 51 -33.25 -11.19 69.10
C CYS A 51 -32.98 -11.91 67.75
N THR A 52 -31.69 -12.20 67.60
CA THR A 52 -31.08 -13.49 67.24
C THR A 52 -31.42 -14.09 65.86
N LYS A 53 -30.44 -14.03 64.94
CA LYS A 53 -29.61 -15.19 64.57
C LYS A 53 -28.68 -14.85 63.42
N ASN A 54 -27.52 -15.46 63.52
CA ASN A 54 -26.38 -15.46 62.62
C ASN A 54 -26.80 -15.79 61.18
N SER A 55 -26.51 -14.90 60.23
CA SER A 55 -26.36 -15.22 58.80
C SER A 55 -25.62 -14.06 58.14
N PHE A 56 -24.29 -14.17 58.07
CA PHE A 56 -23.50 -13.38 57.13
C PHE A 56 -23.89 -13.82 55.71
N SER A 57 -24.96 -13.23 55.16
CA SER A 57 -25.16 -13.20 53.72
C SER A 57 -24.11 -12.27 53.15
N PHE A 58 -23.01 -12.86 52.68
CA PHE A 58 -22.14 -12.21 51.71
C PHE A 58 -22.98 -11.91 50.46
N LEU A 59 -23.50 -10.68 50.38
CA LEU A 59 -23.87 -10.07 49.11
C LEU A 59 -22.58 -9.92 48.31
N LEU A 60 -22.20 -10.95 47.55
CA LEU A 60 -21.26 -10.77 46.45
C LEU A 60 -21.94 -9.80 45.46
N PRO A 61 -21.36 -8.62 45.18
CA PRO A 61 -21.81 -7.86 44.04
C PRO A 61 -21.45 -8.69 42.80
N ALA A 62 -22.47 -9.11 42.06
CA ALA A 62 -22.29 -9.59 40.69
C ALA A 62 -21.79 -8.40 39.86
N ALA A 63 -20.47 -8.16 39.90
CA ALA A 63 -19.81 -7.28 38.98
C ALA A 63 -19.93 -7.91 37.59
N LEU A 64 -20.93 -7.47 36.82
CA LEU A 64 -20.98 -7.71 35.38
C LEU A 64 -19.71 -7.13 34.77
N LEU A 65 -18.71 -7.99 34.57
CA LEU A 65 -17.55 -7.71 33.74
C LEU A 65 -18.03 -7.61 32.29
N SER A 66 -18.53 -6.43 31.92
CA SER A 66 -18.84 -6.08 30.54
C SER A 66 -17.51 -5.88 29.82
N LEU A 67 -16.91 -6.96 29.33
CA LEU A 67 -15.84 -6.87 28.35
C LEU A 67 -16.47 -6.31 27.07
N ALA A 68 -16.44 -4.99 26.90
CA ALA A 68 -16.72 -4.37 25.62
C ALA A 68 -15.67 -4.88 24.63
N ALA A 69 -16.08 -5.79 23.75
CA ALA A 69 -15.26 -6.18 22.61
C ALA A 69 -15.05 -4.90 21.77
N GLN A 70 -13.83 -4.37 21.81
CA GLN A 70 -13.42 -3.27 20.94
C GLN A 70 -13.26 -3.86 19.54
N VAL A 71 -14.34 -3.90 18.76
CA VAL A 71 -14.26 -4.24 17.35
C VAL A 71 -13.70 -3.04 16.61
N SER A 72 -12.45 -3.14 16.15
CA SER A 72 -11.89 -2.14 15.25
C SER A 72 -12.52 -2.27 13.87
N ALA A 73 -13.34 -1.29 13.49
CA ALA A 73 -14.01 -1.26 12.19
C ALA A 73 -13.13 -0.72 11.05
N HIS A 74 -11.89 -0.29 11.34
CA HIS A 74 -11.00 0.35 10.36
C HIS A 74 -9.57 -0.18 10.50
N GLY A 75 -8.70 0.13 9.54
CA GLY A 75 -7.37 -0.47 9.50
C GLY A 75 -6.32 0.33 8.75
N PHE A 76 -5.13 -0.25 8.70
CA PHE A 76 -3.94 0.37 8.11
C PHE A 76 -2.97 -0.69 7.59
N LEU A 77 -2.02 -0.28 6.76
CA LEU A 77 -0.94 -1.16 6.30
C LEU A 77 0.09 -1.32 7.43
N ALA A 78 0.10 -2.47 8.08
CA ALA A 78 1.00 -2.74 9.20
C ALA A 78 2.41 -3.16 8.74
N THR A 79 2.49 -3.95 7.66
CA THR A 79 3.75 -4.47 7.15
C THR A 79 3.70 -4.58 5.63
N VAL A 80 4.80 -4.22 4.97
CA VAL A 80 5.08 -4.59 3.59
C VAL A 80 6.28 -5.55 3.56
N THR A 81 6.19 -6.63 2.80
CA THR A 81 7.32 -7.53 2.55
C THR A 81 7.77 -7.38 1.11
N ILE A 82 9.07 -7.14 0.92
CA ILE A 82 9.67 -7.01 -0.41
C ILE A 82 10.72 -8.11 -0.53
N ASN A 83 10.50 -9.05 -1.45
CA ASN A 83 11.37 -10.20 -1.68
C ASN A 83 11.79 -10.93 -0.37
N GLY A 84 10.80 -11.23 0.48
CA GLY A 84 10.99 -11.91 1.76
C GLY A 84 11.46 -11.02 2.92
N LYS A 85 11.85 -9.77 2.69
CA LYS A 85 12.23 -8.83 3.77
C LYS A 85 11.04 -7.98 4.22
N ALA A 86 10.68 -8.13 5.50
CA ALA A 86 9.59 -7.38 6.11
C ALA A 86 10.01 -5.96 6.56
N TYR A 87 9.13 -4.99 6.29
CA TYR A 87 9.24 -3.60 6.73
C TYR A 87 7.96 -3.24 7.49
N ASN A 88 8.10 -3.01 8.79
CA ASN A 88 6.98 -2.67 9.66
C ASN A 88 6.72 -1.16 9.64
N GLY A 89 5.45 -0.79 9.55
CA GLY A 89 4.98 0.58 9.64
C GLY A 89 4.67 1.01 11.07
N PRO A 90 4.64 2.32 11.34
CA PRO A 90 4.11 2.84 12.59
C PRO A 90 2.59 2.58 12.68
N LYS A 91 2.08 2.32 13.89
CA LYS A 91 0.63 2.36 14.12
C LYS A 91 0.10 3.78 13.85
N PRO A 92 -1.15 3.94 13.39
CA PRO A 92 -1.75 5.25 13.23
C PRO A 92 -1.71 6.07 14.53
N GLY A 93 -1.51 7.38 14.40
CA GLY A 93 -1.44 8.33 15.52
C GLY A 93 -0.12 8.35 16.29
N GLN A 94 0.87 7.54 15.88
CA GLN A 94 2.21 7.57 16.48
C GLN A 94 3.00 8.83 16.07
N PRO A 95 3.94 9.30 16.90
CA PRO A 95 4.74 10.48 16.60
C PRO A 95 5.69 10.23 15.42
N ALA A 96 6.19 11.32 14.82
CA ALA A 96 7.09 11.26 13.66
C ALA A 96 8.37 10.42 13.87
N SER A 97 8.84 10.29 15.12
CA SER A 97 9.98 9.43 15.47
C SER A 97 9.73 7.94 15.20
N ALA A 98 8.48 7.49 15.15
CA ALA A 98 8.11 6.15 14.73
C ALA A 98 8.25 5.99 13.21
N SER A 99 7.73 6.95 12.43
CA SER A 99 7.87 6.99 10.96
C SER A 99 9.34 7.07 10.53
N ALA A 100 10.19 7.75 11.30
CA ALA A 100 11.63 7.86 11.05
C ALA A 100 12.37 6.50 11.04
N LYS A 101 11.77 5.44 11.61
CA LYS A 101 12.33 4.08 11.69
C LYS A 101 11.66 3.10 10.72
N SER A 102 10.85 3.60 9.80
CA SER A 102 10.02 2.82 8.89
C SER A 102 10.28 3.24 7.44
N ALA A 103 9.98 2.34 6.49
CA ALA A 103 9.84 2.66 5.07
C ALA A 103 8.39 3.03 4.68
N ILE A 104 7.42 2.63 5.49
CA ILE A 104 6.01 3.00 5.37
C ILE A 104 5.82 4.37 6.04
N ARG A 105 5.19 5.32 5.34
CA ARG A 105 4.81 6.63 5.88
C ARG A 105 3.76 6.45 6.98
N GLY A 106 3.89 7.18 8.08
CA GLY A 106 2.91 7.14 9.16
C GLY A 106 1.66 7.94 8.82
N VAL A 107 0.53 7.60 9.44
CA VAL A 107 -0.74 8.32 9.28
C VAL A 107 -1.33 8.67 10.64
N SER A 108 -2.17 9.68 10.70
CA SER A 108 -2.75 10.16 11.96
C SER A 108 -3.93 9.34 12.48
N SER A 109 -4.66 8.66 11.61
CA SER A 109 -5.85 7.87 11.96
C SER A 109 -5.94 6.60 11.10
N PRO A 110 -6.50 5.49 11.63
CA PRO A 110 -6.88 4.32 10.83
C PRO A 110 -8.20 4.53 10.07
N ASP A 111 -8.93 5.61 10.32
CA ASP A 111 -10.27 5.84 9.76
C ASP A 111 -10.23 5.99 8.23
N PRO A 112 -11.33 5.63 7.54
CA PRO A 112 -11.40 5.77 6.10
C PRO A 112 -11.36 7.23 5.67
N ASN A 113 -10.73 7.47 4.52
CA ASN A 113 -10.85 8.74 3.83
C ASN A 113 -12.09 8.67 2.94
N LYS A 114 -12.96 9.66 3.01
CA LYS A 114 -14.17 9.77 2.17
C LYS A 114 -14.05 10.91 1.18
N GLY A 115 -14.70 10.73 0.02
CA GLY A 115 -14.71 11.68 -1.09
C GLY A 115 -13.48 11.57 -2.00
N ALA A 116 -13.69 11.39 -3.29
CA ALA A 116 -12.63 11.20 -4.30
C ALA A 116 -11.68 12.40 -4.46
N SER A 117 -12.09 13.58 -4.00
CA SER A 117 -11.27 14.81 -4.00
C SER A 117 -10.48 15.01 -2.71
N ASN A 118 -10.58 14.11 -1.74
CA ASN A 118 -9.91 14.26 -0.44
C ASN A 118 -8.39 14.11 -0.59
N VAL A 119 -7.63 15.08 -0.10
CA VAL A 119 -6.16 15.12 -0.19
C VAL A 119 -5.49 13.95 0.53
N ALA A 120 -6.15 13.36 1.52
CA ALA A 120 -5.65 12.19 2.22
C ALA A 120 -5.64 10.93 1.34
N LEU A 121 -6.25 10.94 0.15
CA LEU A 121 -6.13 9.84 -0.82
C LEU A 121 -4.70 9.65 -1.31
N THR A 122 -3.82 10.65 -1.23
CA THR A 122 -2.42 10.50 -1.69
C THR A 122 -1.69 9.44 -0.87
N CYS A 123 -1.49 9.66 0.44
CA CYS A 123 -0.71 8.79 1.32
C CYS A 123 -1.34 8.53 2.69
N GLY A 124 -2.61 8.92 2.89
CA GLY A 124 -3.35 8.79 4.14
C GLY A 124 -3.49 10.11 4.90
N PRO A 125 -4.32 10.15 5.96
CA PRO A 125 -4.63 11.37 6.69
C PRO A 125 -3.42 11.89 7.47
N ASN A 126 -2.99 13.12 7.17
CA ASN A 126 -1.81 13.76 7.76
C ASN A 126 -0.56 12.87 7.66
N ALA A 127 -0.29 12.32 6.47
CA ALA A 127 0.83 11.43 6.26
C ALA A 127 2.17 12.06 6.69
N ILE A 128 2.98 11.29 7.41
CA ILE A 128 4.31 11.68 7.88
C ILE A 128 5.34 10.90 7.09
N ASN A 129 6.28 11.62 6.46
CA ASN A 129 7.37 11.00 5.68
C ASN A 129 8.12 9.95 6.50
N ALA A 130 8.48 8.86 5.83
CA ALA A 130 9.21 7.77 6.44
C ALA A 130 10.71 8.13 6.46
N GLY A 131 11.44 7.68 7.48
CA GLY A 131 12.88 7.96 7.58
C GLY A 131 13.76 6.97 6.81
N LEU A 132 13.20 5.82 6.41
CA LEU A 132 13.92 4.79 5.67
C LEU A 132 13.35 4.65 4.26
N SER A 133 14.17 4.08 3.36
CA SER A 133 13.73 3.56 2.07
C SER A 133 13.96 2.04 2.04
N ALA A 134 12.95 1.30 1.59
CA ALA A 134 13.11 -0.13 1.37
C ALA A 134 13.83 -0.37 0.04
N SER A 135 14.87 -1.21 0.05
CA SER A 135 15.47 -1.68 -1.20
C SER A 135 14.51 -2.61 -1.93
N ALA A 136 14.38 -2.41 -3.23
CA ALA A 136 13.66 -3.28 -4.13
C ALA A 136 14.42 -3.40 -5.46
N ASN A 137 14.15 -4.46 -6.20
CA ASN A 137 14.61 -4.63 -7.56
C ASN A 137 13.40 -4.89 -8.49
N PRO A 138 13.55 -4.60 -9.79
CA PRO A 138 12.54 -4.98 -10.78
C PRO A 138 12.19 -6.47 -10.69
N GLY A 139 10.89 -6.79 -10.60
CA GLY A 139 10.37 -8.16 -10.47
C GLY A 139 10.23 -8.67 -9.04
N ASP A 140 10.74 -7.96 -8.03
CA ASP A 140 10.58 -8.36 -6.63
C ASP A 140 9.09 -8.50 -6.26
N LYS A 141 8.80 -9.56 -5.51
CA LYS A 141 7.45 -9.83 -4.99
C LYS A 141 7.13 -8.93 -3.81
N LEU A 142 5.90 -8.43 -3.80
CA LEU A 142 5.34 -7.60 -2.75
C LEU A 142 4.26 -8.38 -2.02
N THR A 143 4.25 -8.29 -0.69
CA THR A 143 3.07 -8.64 0.11
C THR A 143 2.70 -7.50 1.04
N PHE A 144 1.40 -7.25 1.19
CA PHE A 144 0.87 -6.17 2.01
C PHE A 144 -0.01 -6.75 3.11
N SER A 145 0.44 -6.61 4.36
CA SER A 145 -0.28 -7.05 5.55
C SER A 145 -1.09 -5.89 6.11
N TRP A 146 -2.36 -5.83 5.70
CA TRP A 146 -3.35 -4.92 6.27
C TRP A 146 -3.93 -5.49 7.55
N LYS A 147 -4.12 -4.61 8.55
CA LYS A 147 -4.65 -4.99 9.87
C LYS A 147 -5.70 -4.00 10.33
N GLY A 148 -6.62 -4.47 11.17
CA GLY A 148 -7.48 -3.60 11.98
C GLY A 148 -6.64 -2.70 12.90
N ALA A 149 -7.18 -1.58 13.36
CA ALA A 149 -6.45 -0.65 14.22
C ALA A 149 -6.02 -1.29 15.57
N ASP A 150 -6.75 -2.31 16.00
CA ASP A 150 -6.45 -3.17 17.16
C ASP A 150 -5.45 -4.30 16.85
N MET A 151 -4.84 -4.31 15.65
CA MET A 151 -3.97 -5.36 15.10
C MET A 151 -4.68 -6.69 14.76
N SER A 152 -6.01 -6.73 14.79
CA SER A 152 -6.77 -7.86 14.26
C SER A 152 -6.68 -7.93 12.73
N ASN A 153 -7.31 -8.94 12.14
CA ASN A 153 -7.40 -9.03 10.68
C ASN A 153 -8.17 -7.83 10.10
N TRP A 154 -7.96 -7.57 8.81
CA TRP A 154 -8.63 -6.48 8.13
C TRP A 154 -10.17 -6.62 8.21
N PRO A 155 -10.93 -5.57 8.57
CA PRO A 155 -12.34 -5.73 8.95
C PRO A 155 -13.34 -5.74 7.79
N HIS A 156 -12.92 -5.49 6.55
CA HIS A 156 -13.80 -5.37 5.38
C HIS A 156 -13.53 -6.45 4.34
N ASN A 157 -14.55 -6.91 3.62
CA ASN A 157 -14.43 -7.99 2.64
C ASN A 157 -14.97 -7.66 1.24
N THR A 158 -15.32 -6.40 0.98
CA THR A 158 -15.94 -5.95 -0.25
C THR A 158 -15.19 -4.75 -0.81
N GLY A 159 -14.57 -4.92 -1.97
CA GLY A 159 -13.95 -3.85 -2.75
C GLY A 159 -12.56 -4.18 -3.30
N PRO A 160 -12.03 -3.35 -4.20
CA PRO A 160 -10.77 -3.60 -4.88
C PRO A 160 -9.56 -3.21 -4.01
N MET A 161 -8.41 -3.65 -4.48
CA MET A 161 -7.11 -3.15 -4.05
C MET A 161 -6.33 -2.67 -5.27
N LEU A 162 -5.65 -1.54 -5.15
CA LEU A 162 -4.91 -0.94 -6.25
C LEU A 162 -3.50 -0.59 -5.80
N THR A 163 -2.53 -0.81 -6.68
CA THR A 163 -1.13 -0.49 -6.41
C THR A 163 -0.61 0.46 -7.47
N TYR A 164 -0.04 1.56 -7.02
CA TYR A 164 0.55 2.62 -7.84
C TYR A 164 2.01 2.84 -7.45
N MET A 165 2.76 3.40 -8.38
CA MET A 165 4.08 3.95 -8.09
C MET A 165 4.19 5.38 -8.63
N ALA A 166 5.05 6.18 -8.02
CA ALA A 166 5.43 7.50 -8.51
C ALA A 166 6.93 7.71 -8.29
N SER A 167 7.63 8.25 -9.28
CA SER A 167 9.05 8.60 -9.11
C SER A 167 9.18 9.82 -8.20
N CYS A 168 10.15 9.78 -7.29
CA CYS A 168 10.54 10.89 -6.43
C CYS A 168 11.55 11.84 -7.12
N GLY A 169 11.94 11.55 -8.36
CA GLY A 169 13.01 12.25 -9.08
C GLY A 169 14.39 11.80 -8.61
N GLU A 170 15.33 12.75 -8.57
CA GLU A 170 16.72 12.50 -8.16
C GLU A 170 16.88 12.41 -6.64
N ASP A 171 16.02 13.11 -5.89
CA ASP A 171 16.05 13.11 -4.43
C ASP A 171 15.47 11.83 -3.82
N THR A 172 15.78 11.61 -2.55
CA THR A 172 15.16 10.56 -1.75
C THR A 172 13.70 10.90 -1.43
N CYS A 173 12.84 9.89 -1.34
CA CYS A 173 11.40 10.09 -1.17
C CYS A 173 10.99 10.70 0.17
N ASP A 174 11.89 10.83 1.15
CA ASP A 174 11.66 11.56 2.39
C ASP A 174 11.70 13.09 2.20
N LYS A 175 12.24 13.57 1.07
CA LYS A 175 12.24 14.99 0.66
C LYS A 175 11.20 15.30 -0.42
N PHE A 176 10.56 14.27 -0.96
CA PHE A 176 9.59 14.41 -2.03
C PHE A 176 8.22 14.85 -1.51
N ASP A 177 7.67 15.89 -2.14
CA ASP A 177 6.31 16.39 -1.94
C ASP A 177 5.33 15.51 -2.73
N ASP A 178 4.63 14.62 -2.03
CA ASP A 178 3.71 13.64 -2.60
C ASP A 178 2.47 14.27 -3.25
N SER A 179 2.12 15.52 -2.93
CA SER A 179 1.05 16.23 -3.65
C SER A 179 1.39 16.47 -5.12
N LYS A 180 2.68 16.45 -5.48
CA LYS A 180 3.19 16.60 -6.85
C LYS A 180 3.41 15.26 -7.55
N ALA A 181 3.19 14.14 -6.86
CA ALA A 181 3.37 12.81 -7.39
C ALA A 181 2.59 12.61 -8.70
N LYS A 182 3.27 12.02 -9.68
CA LYS A 182 2.68 11.54 -10.92
C LYS A 182 2.61 10.02 -10.85
N TRP A 183 1.43 9.54 -10.48
CA TRP A 183 1.17 8.14 -10.19
C TRP A 183 0.90 7.37 -11.47
N PHE A 184 1.47 6.17 -11.58
CA PHE A 184 1.09 5.18 -12.58
C PHE A 184 0.66 3.90 -11.87
N LYS A 185 -0.41 3.27 -12.37
CA LYS A 185 -0.91 2.03 -11.79
C LYS A 185 -0.04 0.86 -12.24
N ILE A 186 0.39 0.04 -11.28
CA ILE A 186 1.18 -1.17 -11.55
C ILE A 186 0.38 -2.45 -11.35
N ASP A 187 -0.68 -2.40 -10.52
CA ASP A 187 -1.50 -3.58 -10.24
C ASP A 187 -2.91 -3.18 -9.79
N GLN A 188 -3.86 -4.09 -9.98
CA GLN A 188 -5.21 -3.99 -9.42
C GLN A 188 -5.83 -5.37 -9.21
N GLU A 189 -6.42 -5.56 -8.05
CA GLU A 189 -7.07 -6.80 -7.61
C GLU A 189 -8.52 -6.52 -7.24
N GLY A 190 -9.44 -7.35 -7.72
CA GLY A 190 -10.88 -7.19 -7.51
C GLY A 190 -11.49 -8.47 -6.97
N ARG A 191 -12.53 -8.97 -7.64
CA ARG A 191 -13.08 -10.30 -7.37
C ARG A 191 -12.17 -11.40 -7.88
N LYS A 192 -12.15 -12.53 -7.16
CA LYS A 192 -11.46 -13.74 -7.56
C LYS A 192 -12.02 -14.23 -8.90
N THR A 193 -11.12 -14.61 -9.81
CA THR A 193 -11.46 -15.12 -11.14
C THR A 193 -11.64 -16.65 -11.16
N THR A 194 -11.19 -17.33 -10.10
CA THR A 194 -11.29 -18.78 -9.92
C THR A 194 -11.95 -19.10 -8.58
N GLY A 195 -12.82 -20.11 -8.54
CA GLY A 195 -13.51 -20.51 -7.30
C GLY A 195 -14.72 -19.63 -6.98
N ASN A 196 -14.90 -19.28 -5.69
CA ASN A 196 -15.91 -18.31 -5.30
C ASN A 196 -15.56 -16.93 -5.84
N LYS A 197 -16.55 -16.19 -6.34
CA LYS A 197 -16.35 -14.85 -6.94
C LYS A 197 -16.30 -13.74 -5.87
N ASP A 198 -15.82 -14.07 -4.68
CA ASP A 198 -15.67 -13.11 -3.60
C ASP A 198 -14.58 -12.09 -3.95
N TRP A 199 -14.66 -10.91 -3.35
CA TRP A 199 -13.56 -9.94 -3.42
C TRP A 199 -12.31 -10.52 -2.76
N ILE A 200 -11.13 -10.24 -3.31
CA ILE A 200 -9.85 -10.67 -2.71
C ILE A 200 -9.69 -10.09 -1.30
N GLN A 201 -10.32 -8.95 -1.01
CA GLN A 201 -10.38 -8.37 0.34
C GLN A 201 -10.94 -9.35 1.41
N GLN A 202 -11.80 -10.31 1.03
CA GLN A 202 -12.26 -11.38 1.92
C GLN A 202 -11.10 -12.24 2.47
N ASP A 203 -10.02 -12.41 1.70
CA ASP A 203 -8.85 -13.16 2.16
C ASP A 203 -8.10 -12.40 3.25
N LEU A 204 -8.02 -11.07 3.16
CA LEU A 204 -7.42 -10.23 4.20
C LEU A 204 -8.23 -10.29 5.50
N MET A 205 -9.56 -10.31 5.41
CA MET A 205 -10.44 -10.53 6.56
C MET A 205 -10.21 -11.90 7.22
N ASN A 206 -9.89 -12.91 6.42
CA ASN A 206 -9.54 -14.25 6.90
C ASN A 206 -8.07 -14.37 7.38
N GLY A 207 -7.31 -13.28 7.38
CA GLY A 207 -5.92 -13.24 7.87
C GLY A 207 -4.85 -13.43 6.79
N GLY A 208 -5.23 -13.40 5.52
CA GLY A 208 -4.34 -13.36 4.37
C GLY A 208 -3.67 -11.98 4.18
N VAL A 209 -2.96 -11.86 3.06
CA VAL A 209 -2.24 -10.64 2.65
C VAL A 209 -2.58 -10.32 1.19
N ALA A 210 -2.53 -9.04 0.83
CA ALA A 210 -2.56 -8.67 -0.59
C ALA A 210 -1.19 -8.91 -1.23
N THR A 211 -1.16 -9.13 -2.53
CA THR A 211 0.09 -9.43 -3.26
C THR A 211 0.31 -8.50 -4.43
N GLY A 212 1.53 -8.48 -4.94
CA GLY A 212 1.87 -7.74 -6.15
C GLY A 212 3.34 -7.94 -6.52
N SER A 213 3.82 -7.16 -7.47
CA SER A 213 5.25 -7.14 -7.81
C SER A 213 5.70 -5.79 -8.33
N ILE A 214 6.96 -5.45 -8.08
CA ILE A 214 7.62 -4.35 -8.77
C ILE A 214 7.69 -4.71 -10.27
N PRO A 215 7.32 -3.81 -11.20
CA PRO A 215 7.40 -4.12 -12.63
C PRO A 215 8.82 -4.59 -13.01
N SER A 216 8.91 -5.70 -13.73
CA SER A 216 10.19 -6.37 -14.05
C SER A 216 11.11 -5.54 -14.94
N THR A 217 10.56 -4.55 -15.63
CA THR A 217 11.29 -3.63 -16.51
C THR A 217 11.50 -2.26 -15.87
N LEU A 218 11.06 -2.01 -14.64
CA LEU A 218 11.10 -0.67 -14.02
C LEU A 218 12.54 -0.13 -13.94
N ALA A 219 12.74 1.09 -14.41
CA ALA A 219 14.03 1.76 -14.30
C ALA A 219 14.45 2.00 -12.83
N PRO A 220 15.75 1.93 -12.50
CA PRO A 220 16.24 2.22 -11.16
C PRO A 220 15.92 3.65 -10.74
N GLY A 221 15.74 3.88 -9.44
CA GLY A 221 15.45 5.21 -8.89
C GLY A 221 14.74 5.17 -7.55
N ASN A 222 14.40 6.35 -7.04
CA ASN A 222 13.61 6.51 -5.83
C ASN A 222 12.13 6.59 -6.19
N TYR A 223 11.29 5.77 -5.54
CA TYR A 223 9.86 5.69 -5.83
C TYR A 223 9.03 5.70 -4.55
N LEU A 224 7.88 6.36 -4.59
CA LEU A 224 6.77 6.05 -3.70
C LEU A 224 6.00 4.87 -4.30
N LEU A 225 5.79 3.84 -3.50
CA LEU A 225 4.82 2.78 -3.75
C LEU A 225 3.57 3.08 -2.92
N ARG A 226 2.44 3.27 -3.58
CA ARG A 226 1.15 3.49 -2.93
C ARG A 226 0.28 2.25 -3.13
N HIS A 227 -0.08 1.60 -2.04
CA HIS A 227 -1.05 0.52 -2.07
C HIS A 227 -2.32 0.97 -1.34
N GLU A 228 -3.46 0.68 -1.94
CA GLU A 228 -4.75 1.19 -1.48
C GLU A 228 -5.78 0.06 -1.45
N ILE A 229 -6.54 0.04 -0.36
CA ILE A 229 -7.81 -0.66 -0.29
C ILE A 229 -8.93 0.35 -0.48
N ILE A 230 -9.92 0.04 -1.33
CA ILE A 230 -11.18 0.78 -1.37
C ILE A 230 -12.27 -0.13 -0.83
N ALA A 231 -12.76 0.12 0.38
CA ALA A 231 -13.87 -0.63 0.94
C ALA A 231 -15.19 -0.08 0.37
N LEU A 232 -15.98 -0.96 -0.24
CA LEU A 232 -17.19 -0.63 -0.99
C LEU A 232 -18.48 -1.13 -0.32
N HIS A 233 -18.41 -1.58 0.93
CA HIS A 233 -19.57 -2.12 1.65
C HIS A 233 -20.70 -1.09 1.85
N LEU A 234 -20.41 0.21 1.76
CA LEU A 234 -21.40 1.31 1.75
C LEU A 234 -21.53 2.00 0.38
N ALA A 235 -20.80 1.56 -0.64
CA ALA A 235 -20.72 2.21 -1.96
C ALA A 235 -21.94 1.97 -2.85
N THR A 236 -23.00 1.34 -2.33
CA THR A 236 -24.32 1.32 -2.98
C THR A 236 -25.01 2.68 -2.93
N SER A 237 -24.44 3.63 -2.19
CA SER A 237 -24.82 5.04 -2.16
C SER A 237 -23.64 5.93 -2.56
N MET A 238 -23.91 7.01 -3.29
CA MET A 238 -22.88 7.96 -3.69
C MET A 238 -22.16 8.55 -2.46
N GLY A 239 -20.84 8.61 -2.50
CA GLY A 239 -20.01 9.03 -1.36
C GLY A 239 -19.83 7.97 -0.27
N GLY A 240 -20.35 6.75 -0.47
CA GLY A 240 -20.21 5.65 0.47
C GLY A 240 -18.88 4.90 0.43
N ALA A 241 -18.08 5.06 -0.63
CA ALA A 241 -16.76 4.44 -0.73
C ALA A 241 -15.78 4.95 0.35
N GLU A 242 -14.96 4.02 0.85
CA GLU A 242 -14.01 4.25 1.92
C GLU A 242 -12.59 3.92 1.46
N PHE A 243 -11.74 4.94 1.38
CA PHE A 243 -10.40 4.84 0.81
C PHE A 243 -9.33 4.71 1.91
N TYR A 244 -8.50 3.68 1.81
CA TYR A 244 -7.38 3.41 2.72
C TYR A 244 -6.07 3.32 1.93
N PRO A 245 -5.42 4.46 1.66
CA PRO A 245 -4.10 4.49 1.03
C PRO A 245 -2.97 4.34 2.06
N ALA A 246 -1.88 3.71 1.64
CA ALA A 246 -0.62 3.70 2.37
C ALA A 246 0.54 3.90 1.39
N CYS A 247 1.50 4.73 1.78
CA CYS A 247 2.70 5.01 0.97
C CYS A 247 3.96 4.40 1.60
N ILE A 248 4.78 3.80 0.75
CA ILE A 248 6.05 3.17 1.08
C ILE A 248 7.16 3.84 0.25
N GLN A 249 8.26 4.19 0.89
CA GLN A 249 9.44 4.75 0.23
C GLN A 249 10.36 3.62 -0.23
N LEU A 250 10.68 3.61 -1.53
CA LEU A 250 11.53 2.60 -2.14
C LEU A 250 12.78 3.22 -2.77
N THR A 251 13.88 2.48 -2.73
CA THR A 251 15.03 2.67 -3.60
C THR A 251 15.13 1.43 -4.49
N VAL A 252 14.79 1.61 -5.77
CA VAL A 252 14.78 0.56 -6.78
C VAL A 252 16.15 0.50 -7.47
N GLY A 253 16.78 -0.67 -7.44
CA GLY A 253 18.05 -0.93 -8.12
C GLY A 253 17.89 -1.47 -9.55
N GLY A 254 18.94 -2.12 -10.03
CA GLY A 254 18.97 -2.76 -11.35
C GLY A 254 19.38 -1.83 -12.50
N SER A 255 19.17 -2.30 -13.72
CA SER A 255 19.62 -1.65 -14.95
C SER A 255 18.54 -1.62 -16.04
N GLN A 256 17.28 -1.82 -15.66
CA GLN A 256 16.16 -1.79 -16.60
C GLN A 256 15.83 -0.34 -16.98
N SER A 257 14.99 -0.13 -17.98
CA SER A 257 14.71 1.20 -18.55
C SER A 257 13.22 1.50 -18.77
N GLY A 258 12.34 0.61 -18.31
CA GLY A 258 10.90 0.78 -18.39
C GLY A 258 10.41 1.93 -17.51
N ALA A 259 9.56 2.77 -18.08
CA ALA A 259 8.97 3.93 -17.45
C ALA A 259 7.54 4.14 -18.00
N PRO A 260 6.63 4.74 -17.21
CA PRO A 260 5.29 5.07 -17.68
C PRO A 260 5.34 6.12 -18.80
N ALA A 261 4.45 5.99 -19.79
CA ALA A 261 4.19 7.09 -20.71
C ALA A 261 3.46 8.22 -19.97
N SER A 262 3.55 9.46 -20.47
CA SER A 262 2.80 10.58 -19.88
C SER A 262 1.28 10.34 -19.82
N SER A 263 0.74 9.52 -20.72
CA SER A 263 -0.67 9.10 -20.73
C SER A 263 -1.04 8.11 -19.62
N ASP A 264 -0.06 7.46 -19.00
CA ASP A 264 -0.26 6.53 -17.88
C ASP A 264 -0.21 7.25 -16.52
N LEU A 265 0.14 8.54 -16.51
CA LEU A 265 0.35 9.34 -15.30
C LEU A 265 -0.91 10.09 -14.88
N VAL A 266 -1.25 9.99 -13.60
CA VAL A 266 -2.36 10.72 -12.97
C VAL A 266 -1.93 11.40 -11.68
N SER A 267 -2.73 12.35 -11.21
CA SER A 267 -2.61 12.91 -9.86
C SER A 267 -3.65 12.27 -8.94
N ILE A 268 -3.28 12.05 -7.68
CA ILE A 268 -4.18 11.55 -6.64
C ILE A 268 -4.08 12.54 -5.47
N PRO A 269 -5.17 13.25 -5.09
CA PRO A 269 -6.51 13.20 -5.69
C PRO A 269 -6.58 13.72 -7.14
N GLY A 270 -7.65 13.36 -7.86
CA GLY A 270 -7.89 13.74 -9.27
C GLY A 270 -8.06 12.56 -10.23
N ALA A 271 -7.49 11.40 -9.91
CA ALA A 271 -7.64 10.16 -10.69
C ALA A 271 -9.03 9.52 -10.55
N TYR A 272 -9.77 9.90 -9.51
CA TYR A 272 -11.03 9.31 -9.10
C TYR A 272 -12.15 10.36 -9.08
N LYS A 273 -13.39 9.91 -9.28
CA LYS A 273 -14.61 10.68 -9.01
C LYS A 273 -15.57 9.85 -8.17
N ASP A 274 -16.34 10.50 -7.30
CA ASP A 274 -17.36 9.82 -6.48
C ASP A 274 -18.47 9.17 -7.33
N SER A 275 -18.59 9.54 -8.60
CA SER A 275 -19.54 8.97 -9.57
C SER A 275 -18.92 7.91 -10.48
N ASP A 276 -17.63 7.60 -10.36
CA ASP A 276 -17.03 6.51 -11.12
C ASP A 276 -17.72 5.19 -10.75
N PRO A 277 -18.03 4.31 -11.72
CA PRO A 277 -18.79 3.08 -11.48
C PRO A 277 -18.06 2.07 -10.58
N GLY A 278 -16.76 2.25 -10.34
CA GLY A 278 -16.00 1.47 -9.36
C GLY A 278 -15.99 2.04 -7.94
N ILE A 279 -16.50 3.26 -7.76
CA ILE A 279 -16.53 4.00 -6.49
C ILE A 279 -17.98 4.16 -5.99
N PHE A 280 -18.92 4.42 -6.89
CA PHE A 280 -20.34 4.27 -6.64
C PHE A 280 -20.85 3.07 -7.45
N ASP A 281 -21.13 1.97 -6.74
CA ASP A 281 -21.51 0.70 -7.34
C ASP A 281 -22.73 0.09 -6.62
N PRO A 282 -23.95 0.35 -7.13
CA PRO A 282 -25.18 -0.28 -6.63
C PRO A 282 -25.18 -1.82 -6.76
N SER A 283 -24.30 -2.39 -7.59
CA SER A 283 -24.21 -3.83 -7.87
C SER A 283 -23.05 -4.54 -7.17
N VAL A 284 -22.35 -3.86 -6.25
CA VAL A 284 -21.10 -4.34 -5.63
C VAL A 284 -21.20 -5.71 -4.94
N PHE A 285 -22.41 -6.11 -4.52
CA PHE A 285 -22.68 -7.40 -3.90
C PHE A 285 -23.17 -8.48 -4.87
N ASP A 286 -23.57 -8.14 -6.10
CA ASP A 286 -23.89 -9.13 -7.13
C ASP A 286 -22.58 -9.68 -7.70
N THR A 287 -22.19 -10.87 -7.27
CA THR A 287 -20.94 -11.56 -7.67
C THR A 287 -20.83 -11.83 -9.17
N ASN A 288 -21.91 -11.70 -9.95
CA ASN A 288 -21.91 -11.86 -11.41
C ASN A 288 -21.83 -10.53 -12.16
N ALA A 289 -22.10 -9.39 -11.50
CA ALA A 289 -21.96 -8.08 -12.12
C ALA A 289 -20.49 -7.80 -12.47
N PRO A 290 -20.20 -7.22 -13.65
CA PRO A 290 -18.85 -6.80 -14.00
C PRO A 290 -18.45 -5.61 -13.12
N TYR A 291 -17.20 -5.59 -12.67
CA TYR A 291 -16.64 -4.48 -11.90
C TYR A 291 -15.68 -3.64 -12.75
N THR A 292 -15.87 -2.32 -12.73
CA THR A 292 -14.98 -1.37 -13.41
C THR A 292 -14.03 -0.75 -12.40
N PHE A 293 -12.74 -1.02 -12.51
CA PHE A 293 -11.74 -0.42 -11.61
C PHE A 293 -11.65 1.10 -11.81
N PRO A 294 -11.54 1.89 -10.72
CA PRO A 294 -11.33 3.32 -10.81
C PRO A 294 -9.88 3.67 -11.19
N GLY A 295 -9.66 4.91 -11.61
CA GLY A 295 -8.35 5.42 -12.00
C GLY A 295 -7.88 4.98 -13.38
N PRO A 296 -6.60 5.22 -13.73
CA PRO A 296 -6.06 4.87 -15.03
C PRO A 296 -5.97 3.35 -15.22
N LYS A 297 -5.78 2.90 -16.46
CA LYS A 297 -5.32 1.52 -16.74
C LYS A 297 -3.96 1.25 -16.07
N ILE A 298 -3.61 -0.03 -15.93
CA ILE A 298 -2.22 -0.42 -15.63
C ILE A 298 -1.30 0.17 -16.71
N ALA A 299 -0.19 0.77 -16.29
CA ALA A 299 0.73 1.45 -17.19
C ALA A 299 1.31 0.49 -18.23
N GLY A 300 1.44 0.95 -19.48
CA GLY A 300 1.70 0.05 -20.62
C GLY A 300 3.01 -0.73 -20.52
N PHE A 301 4.03 -0.16 -19.88
CA PHE A 301 5.34 -0.80 -19.73
C PHE A 301 5.37 -1.93 -18.70
N VAL A 302 4.39 -1.97 -17.77
CA VAL A 302 4.31 -3.00 -16.72
C VAL A 302 4.04 -4.38 -17.33
N SER A 303 3.35 -4.43 -18.47
CA SER A 303 3.03 -5.64 -19.21
C SER A 303 4.16 -6.11 -20.16
N GLY A 304 5.34 -5.47 -20.13
CA GLY A 304 6.41 -5.70 -21.10
C GLY A 304 7.33 -6.89 -20.83
N SER A 305 6.99 -8.08 -21.35
CA SER A 305 7.93 -8.82 -22.21
C SER A 305 7.72 -8.36 -23.66
N PRO A 306 8.73 -8.37 -24.54
CA PRO A 306 8.64 -7.72 -25.84
C PRO A 306 7.64 -8.47 -26.74
N SER A 307 6.49 -7.86 -27.03
CA SER A 307 5.62 -8.34 -28.10
C SER A 307 5.89 -7.52 -29.37
N SER A 308 6.54 -8.18 -30.31
CA SER A 308 6.35 -7.97 -31.74
C SER A 308 4.85 -7.88 -32.03
N GLY A 309 4.49 -6.88 -32.83
CA GLY A 309 3.10 -6.48 -33.02
C GLY A 309 2.19 -7.57 -33.58
N ASN A 310 0.92 -7.48 -33.20
CA ASN A 310 -0.14 -7.43 -34.19
C ASN A 310 -1.35 -6.70 -33.60
N SER A 311 -1.61 -5.52 -34.13
CA SER A 311 -2.89 -4.82 -33.94
C SER A 311 -3.98 -5.65 -34.59
N SER A 312 -4.96 -6.10 -33.82
CA SER A 312 -6.25 -6.51 -34.39
C SER A 312 -7.36 -5.81 -33.64
N ASN A 313 -7.79 -4.74 -34.30
CA ASN A 313 -8.92 -3.90 -34.02
C ASN A 313 -10.19 -4.69 -34.40
N THR A 314 -11.00 -5.14 -33.44
CA THR A 314 -12.33 -5.71 -33.72
C THR A 314 -13.40 -4.67 -33.40
N GLY A 315 -13.57 -3.74 -34.34
CA GLY A 315 -14.79 -2.94 -34.44
C GLY A 315 -15.87 -3.76 -35.16
N SER A 316 -16.95 -4.08 -34.45
CA SER A 316 -18.18 -4.62 -35.02
C SER A 316 -18.87 -3.54 -35.86
N GLY A 317 -19.02 -3.80 -37.16
CA GLY A 317 -19.83 -3.01 -38.08
C GLY A 317 -20.61 -3.93 -39.02
N SER A 318 -21.93 -3.99 -38.81
CA SER A 318 -22.88 -4.71 -39.66
C SER A 318 -22.99 -4.09 -41.05
N GLY A 319 -22.99 -4.93 -42.09
CA GLY A 319 -23.28 -4.52 -43.46
C GLY A 319 -23.44 -5.73 -44.38
N SER A 320 -24.69 -6.12 -44.63
CA SER A 320 -25.08 -7.14 -45.62
C SER A 320 -25.13 -6.52 -47.01
N GLY A 321 -24.56 -7.19 -48.03
CA GLY A 321 -24.54 -6.68 -49.41
C GLY A 321 -23.88 -7.62 -50.43
N SER A 322 -24.64 -8.62 -50.85
CA SER A 322 -24.71 -9.31 -52.16
C SER A 322 -23.64 -9.12 -53.27
N THR A 323 -23.27 -10.27 -53.86
CA THR A 323 -23.02 -10.60 -55.29
C THR A 323 -21.77 -10.13 -56.04
N GLY A 324 -21.10 -11.07 -56.70
CA GLY A 324 -20.26 -10.80 -57.88
C GLY A 324 -19.24 -11.90 -58.21
N SER A 325 -19.65 -12.89 -59.01
CA SER A 325 -18.80 -13.93 -59.60
C SER A 325 -17.75 -13.36 -60.58
N GLY A 326 -16.59 -14.03 -60.69
CA GLY A 326 -15.63 -13.79 -61.77
C GLY A 326 -14.47 -14.79 -61.75
N SER A 327 -14.48 -15.76 -62.67
CA SER A 327 -13.43 -16.75 -62.92
C SER A 327 -12.36 -16.25 -63.88
N GLY A 328 -11.16 -16.85 -63.81
CA GLY A 328 -10.09 -16.81 -64.82
C GLY A 328 -8.72 -16.99 -64.13
N SER A 329 -8.12 -18.19 -64.03
CA SER A 329 -7.52 -19.07 -65.03
C SER A 329 -6.21 -18.54 -65.64
N GLY A 330 -5.15 -19.35 -65.53
CA GLY A 330 -3.98 -19.31 -66.44
C GLY A 330 -2.61 -19.11 -65.79
N SER A 331 -1.90 -20.21 -65.50
CA SER A 331 -0.64 -20.64 -66.15
C SER A 331 0.65 -19.99 -65.59
N THR A 332 1.44 -20.73 -64.79
CA THR A 332 2.60 -21.58 -65.16
C THR A 332 3.73 -20.90 -65.94
N GLY A 333 4.95 -21.03 -65.39
CA GLY A 333 6.21 -20.68 -66.05
C GLY A 333 7.43 -20.91 -65.16
N SER A 334 7.97 -22.12 -65.21
CA SER A 334 9.22 -22.59 -64.59
C SER A 334 10.49 -22.03 -65.24
N GLY A 335 11.61 -22.10 -64.50
CA GLY A 335 12.99 -22.08 -65.03
C GLY A 335 13.97 -21.61 -63.94
N SER A 336 14.57 -22.47 -63.11
CA SER A 336 15.61 -23.49 -63.35
C SER A 336 17.03 -22.94 -63.56
N GLY A 337 17.92 -23.31 -62.61
CA GLY A 337 19.37 -23.53 -62.79
C GLY A 337 20.26 -22.29 -62.67
N ASN A 338 21.51 -22.38 -62.19
CA ASN A 338 22.32 -23.45 -61.61
C ASN A 338 23.65 -22.81 -61.10
N THR A 339 24.43 -23.58 -60.34
CA THR A 339 25.89 -23.51 -60.13
C THR A 339 26.56 -22.38 -59.31
N GLY A 340 27.24 -22.76 -58.21
CA GLY A 340 28.38 -22.04 -57.61
C GLY A 340 29.69 -22.28 -58.38
N PRO A 341 30.92 -22.30 -57.79
CA PRO A 341 31.33 -22.00 -56.40
C PRO A 341 32.65 -21.14 -56.27
N SER A 342 33.08 -20.92 -55.02
CA SER A 342 34.49 -20.81 -54.53
C SER A 342 35.36 -19.58 -54.86
N SER A 343 35.83 -18.86 -53.82
CA SER A 343 37.26 -18.79 -53.43
C SER A 343 37.52 -17.78 -52.28
N LYS A 344 38.54 -18.09 -51.49
CA LYS A 344 39.06 -17.40 -50.27
C LYS A 344 40.38 -16.66 -50.65
N PRO A 345 41.21 -16.15 -49.70
CA PRO A 345 41.19 -14.92 -48.89
C PRO A 345 42.22 -13.85 -49.33
N ALA A 346 42.17 -12.64 -48.75
CA ALA A 346 43.36 -11.80 -48.55
C ALA A 346 43.22 -10.85 -47.33
N SER A 347 44.37 -10.60 -46.70
CA SER A 347 44.63 -9.88 -45.44
C SER A 347 45.06 -8.43 -45.70
N SER A 348 44.71 -7.48 -44.79
CA SER A 348 45.64 -6.42 -44.33
C SER A 348 45.08 -5.58 -43.16
N THR A 349 45.68 -5.75 -41.98
CA THR A 349 46.28 -4.75 -41.08
C THR A 349 45.65 -3.35 -40.84
N GLY A 350 45.37 -3.03 -39.56
CA GLY A 350 46.01 -1.87 -38.89
C GLY A 350 45.15 -0.72 -38.31
N GLY A 351 44.94 -0.73 -36.98
CA GLY A 351 44.91 0.43 -36.05
C GLY A 351 43.74 1.45 -36.15
N THR A 352 43.14 2.00 -35.09
CA THR A 352 43.62 2.32 -33.73
C THR A 352 42.44 2.57 -32.76
N LYS A 353 42.68 2.26 -31.48
CA LYS A 353 41.77 2.42 -30.33
C LYS A 353 41.77 3.89 -29.85
N LYS A 354 40.60 4.42 -29.48
CA LYS A 354 40.47 5.69 -28.75
C LYS A 354 40.41 5.43 -27.23
N SER A 355 41.32 6.03 -26.48
CA SER A 355 41.35 6.07 -25.01
C SER A 355 41.43 7.53 -24.57
N CYS A 356 40.46 7.98 -23.78
CA CYS A 356 40.48 9.29 -23.11
C CYS A 356 41.48 9.29 -21.93
N LYS A 357 42.29 10.34 -21.82
CA LYS A 357 43.16 10.61 -20.64
C LYS A 357 42.83 11.98 -20.05
N ILE A 358 42.56 11.99 -18.75
CA ILE A 358 42.39 13.18 -17.90
C ILE A 358 43.77 13.76 -17.55
N LYS A 359 43.88 15.09 -17.60
CA LYS A 359 45.08 15.89 -17.34
C LYS A 359 45.25 16.11 -15.82
N LYS A 360 46.38 15.68 -15.25
CA LYS A 360 46.86 16.05 -13.90
C LYS A 360 47.93 17.14 -14.02
N THR A 361 47.82 18.22 -13.26
CA THR A 361 48.87 19.23 -13.04
C THR A 361 49.60 18.93 -11.71
N LYS A 362 50.91 19.19 -11.67
CA LYS A 362 51.82 18.96 -10.53
C LYS A 362 52.13 20.27 -9.78
N ARG A 363 52.09 20.15 -8.45
CA ARG A 363 52.83 20.78 -7.32
C ARG A 363 53.72 22.02 -7.54
N SER A 364 53.67 22.90 -6.53
CA SER A 364 54.85 23.51 -5.90
C SER A 364 54.84 23.23 -4.38
N ALA A 365 56.03 23.17 -3.77
CA ALA A 365 56.30 22.70 -2.41
C ALA A 365 57.03 23.77 -1.58
N ASP A 366 56.79 23.81 -0.26
CA ASP A 366 57.74 24.09 0.85
C ASP A 366 56.91 24.27 2.16
N ASN A 367 57.33 24.05 3.41
CA ASN A 367 58.47 23.38 4.06
C ASN A 367 58.05 23.07 5.52
N THR A 368 58.63 22.01 6.08
CA THR A 368 58.97 21.70 7.50
C THR A 368 58.28 22.41 8.70
N THR A 369 57.83 21.61 9.69
CA THR A 369 58.54 21.32 10.97
C THR A 369 57.55 20.77 12.03
N ALA A 370 57.89 19.65 12.68
CA ALA A 370 57.40 19.24 14.01
C ALA A 370 58.59 19.37 14.98
N PRO A 371 58.41 19.61 16.30
CA PRO A 371 58.14 18.47 17.21
C PRO A 371 57.39 18.78 18.55
N SER A 372 57.13 17.67 19.26
CA SER A 372 57.08 17.43 20.72
C SER A 372 55.85 17.78 21.58
N THR A 373 55.63 16.84 22.50
CA THR A 373 54.62 16.63 23.55
C THR A 373 54.84 17.51 24.78
N ASP A 374 53.77 17.90 25.47
CA ASP A 374 53.52 17.63 26.90
C ASP A 374 52.19 18.26 27.38
N SER A 375 51.84 17.84 28.59
CA SER A 375 50.57 17.70 29.33
C SER A 375 49.83 18.95 29.86
N GLU A 376 48.51 18.74 30.02
CA GLU A 376 47.56 19.17 31.07
C GLU A 376 47.10 20.66 31.26
N ASP A 377 45.76 20.74 31.36
CA ASP A 377 44.85 21.60 32.12
C ASP A 377 44.43 23.05 31.74
N ASP A 378 43.09 23.21 31.91
CA ASP A 378 42.23 24.37 32.15
C ASP A 378 41.68 25.28 31.01
N ALA A 379 40.42 24.97 30.67
CA ALA A 379 39.22 25.82 30.62
C ALA A 379 39.33 27.30 30.17
N LEU A 380 38.61 27.66 29.09
CA LEU A 380 37.55 28.68 29.14
C LEU A 380 36.77 28.85 27.81
N LEU A 381 35.46 28.98 27.98
CA LEU A 381 34.37 29.12 27.01
C LEU A 381 34.54 30.28 26.00
N LYS A 382 34.32 30.02 24.71
CA LYS A 382 33.80 31.02 23.74
C LYS A 382 32.86 30.39 22.72
N VAL A 383 31.57 30.38 23.03
CA VAL A 383 30.49 30.25 22.05
C VAL A 383 30.31 31.62 21.39
N ARG A 384 30.48 31.68 20.07
CA ARG A 384 30.13 32.86 19.25
C ARG A 384 28.65 32.75 18.90
N GLU A 385 27.85 33.60 19.53
CA GLU A 385 26.42 33.73 19.29
C GLU A 385 26.15 34.69 18.11
N ALA A 386 25.40 34.21 17.13
CA ALA A 386 24.95 34.97 15.98
C ALA A 386 23.78 35.88 16.38
N ARG A 387 23.87 37.17 16.05
CA ARG A 387 22.79 38.16 16.25
C ARG A 387 21.73 38.02 15.14
N PRO A 388 20.42 38.02 15.46
CA PRO A 388 19.37 38.39 14.52
C PRO A 388 18.90 39.84 14.71
N TYR A 389 18.26 40.31 13.65
CA TYR A 389 17.92 41.68 13.31
C TYR A 389 16.79 42.31 14.15
N HIS A 390 16.89 43.64 14.27
CA HIS A 390 15.91 44.66 14.67
C HIS A 390 14.46 44.23 15.00
N VAL A 391 14.08 44.43 16.26
CA VAL A 391 12.68 44.53 16.71
C VAL A 391 12.37 45.99 17.08
N SER A 392 11.26 46.53 16.56
CA SER A 392 10.86 47.93 16.69
C SER A 392 10.45 48.32 18.12
N ARG A 393 10.62 49.60 18.48
CA ARG A 393 10.34 50.20 19.80
C ARG A 393 8.90 49.98 20.32
N VAL A 394 7.96 49.62 19.45
CA VAL A 394 6.55 49.44 19.80
C VAL A 394 6.32 48.09 20.51
N MET A 395 7.11 47.05 20.23
CA MET A 395 6.93 45.72 20.85
C MET A 395 7.52 45.62 22.27
N ARG A 396 8.33 46.60 22.70
CA ARG A 396 8.93 46.59 24.05
C ARG A 396 7.96 47.05 25.14
N ARG A 397 6.91 47.82 24.80
CA ARG A 397 5.89 48.30 25.75
C ARG A 397 4.76 47.31 26.05
N MET A 398 4.61 46.26 25.25
CA MET A 398 3.61 45.21 25.47
C MET A 398 4.15 44.03 26.29
N ALA A 399 5.49 43.85 26.34
CA ALA A 399 6.12 42.68 26.95
C ALA A 399 6.54 42.88 28.42
N PHE A 400 6.77 44.12 28.85
CA PHE A 400 7.19 44.43 30.21
C PHE A 400 6.36 45.60 30.72
N GLY A 401 5.20 45.28 31.28
CA GLY A 401 4.39 46.25 32.00
C GLY A 401 5.14 46.70 33.23
N GLU A 402 5.60 47.95 33.23
CA GLU A 402 6.24 48.54 34.40
C GLU A 402 5.61 49.90 34.68
N THR A 403 4.80 49.89 35.74
CA THR A 403 4.15 51.04 36.37
C THR A 403 5.18 51.88 37.10
N SER A 404 5.14 53.19 36.87
CA SER A 404 5.89 54.22 37.59
C SER A 404 5.65 54.14 39.10
N ARG A 405 6.74 54.09 39.88
CA ARG A 405 7.00 54.94 41.05
C ARG A 405 8.49 54.99 41.35
#